data_AF-A0A6M3JBM0-F1
#
_entry.id   AF-A0A6M3JBM0-F1
#
_cell.length_a   1.000
_cell.length_b   1.000
_cell.length_c   1.000
_cell.angle_alpha   90.00
_cell.angle_beta   90.00
_cell.angle_gamma   90.00
#
_symmetry.space_group_name_H-M   'P 1'
#
loop_
_entity.id
_entity.type
_entity.pdbx_description
1 polymer ?
#
loop_
_entity_poly.entity_id
_entity_poly.type
_entity_poly.pdbx_seq_one_letter_code
_entity_poly.pdbx_strand_id
1 'polypeptide(L)'
;MGRLVEKLYTSEILAYTAGLFDGEGCVCLRGIGKYPSLSIDIASTNEAIILWLQVTFGGSIYRYDNSGRYNRKPSWKWSIGSQEATDFLRLLLPFLRIKKPQAELGIMFQTLKRGRHENHREPLSEDVAIAQKEMQEMMRELNSRGVSYGRN
;
A
#
# COMPACT_ATOMS: atom_id res chain seq x y z
N MET A 1 -10.91 1.83 -28.07
CA MET A 1 -12.11 2.35 -27.37
C MET A 1 -11.65 2.86 -26.00
N GLY A 2 -11.74 4.17 -25.75
CA GLY A 2 -11.41 4.81 -24.47
C GLY A 2 -9.93 5.10 -24.20
N ARG A 3 -9.35 6.15 -24.81
CA ARG A 3 -8.08 6.73 -24.37
C ARG A 3 -8.34 7.40 -23.01
N LEU A 4 -7.77 6.83 -21.95
CA LEU A 4 -7.90 7.25 -20.56
C LEU A 4 -7.61 8.74 -20.44
N VAL A 5 -8.56 9.49 -19.88
CA VAL A 5 -8.29 10.83 -19.36
C VAL A 5 -7.34 10.63 -18.18
N GLU A 6 -6.14 11.18 -18.28
CA GLU A 6 -5.19 11.19 -17.17
C GLU A 6 -5.84 11.94 -16.00
N LYS A 7 -6.20 11.23 -14.93
CA LYS A 7 -6.72 11.87 -13.71
C LYS A 7 -5.60 12.74 -13.14
N LEU A 8 -5.75 14.06 -13.26
CA LEU A 8 -4.87 15.02 -12.60
C LEU A 8 -5.36 15.22 -11.16
N TYR A 9 -4.49 14.94 -10.19
CA TYR A 9 -4.76 15.21 -8.77
C TYR A 9 -4.14 16.57 -8.40
N THR A 10 -4.88 17.39 -7.65
CA THR A 10 -4.31 18.62 -7.09
C THR A 10 -3.34 18.30 -5.95
N SER A 11 -2.37 19.19 -5.71
CA SER A 11 -1.42 19.05 -4.60
C SER A 11 -2.10 18.94 -3.24
N GLU A 12 -3.23 19.59 -3.05
CA GLU A 12 -4.01 19.62 -1.82
C GLU A 12 -4.63 18.26 -1.53
N ILE A 13 -5.19 17.60 -2.56
CA ILE A 13 -5.70 16.24 -2.44
C ILE A 13 -4.56 15.29 -2.08
N LEU A 14 -3.42 15.37 -2.79
CA LEU A 14 -2.27 14.49 -2.54
C LEU A 14 -1.67 14.71 -1.14
N ALA A 15 -1.52 15.96 -0.70
CA ALA A 15 -1.00 16.28 0.63
C ALA A 15 -1.95 15.80 1.74
N TYR A 16 -3.25 16.00 1.58
CA TYR A 16 -4.25 15.49 2.51
C TYR A 16 -4.24 13.96 2.58
N THR A 17 -4.24 13.29 1.42
CA THR A 17 -4.16 11.82 1.37
C THR A 17 -2.87 11.30 1.97
N ALA A 18 -1.73 11.97 1.75
CA ALA A 18 -0.45 11.59 2.35
C ALA A 18 -0.49 11.69 3.89
N GLY A 19 -1.09 12.75 4.44
CA GLY A 19 -1.28 12.89 5.88
C GLY A 19 -2.19 11.80 6.47
N LEU A 20 -3.32 11.52 5.80
CA LEU A 20 -4.20 10.41 6.17
C LEU A 20 -3.47 9.07 6.09
N PHE A 21 -2.68 8.85 5.04
CA PHE A 21 -1.95 7.62 4.83
C PHE A 21 -0.84 7.41 5.86
N ASP A 22 -0.10 8.46 6.23
CA ASP A 22 0.89 8.41 7.30
C ASP A 22 0.28 8.04 8.65
N GLY A 23 -0.96 8.46 8.93
CA GLY A 23 -1.69 8.13 10.15
C GLY A 23 -2.31 6.73 10.16
N GLU A 24 -3.08 6.39 9.11
CA GLU A 24 -3.99 5.22 9.10
C GLU A 24 -3.61 4.15 8.07
N GLY A 25 -2.57 4.39 7.26
CA GLY A 25 -2.17 3.52 6.16
C GLY A 25 -1.27 2.34 6.53
N CYS A 26 -1.27 1.29 5.72
CA CYS A 26 -0.20 0.28 5.64
C CYS A 26 0.34 0.20 4.21
N VAL A 27 1.65 0.05 4.06
CA VAL A 27 2.25 -0.62 2.90
C VAL A 27 2.67 -2.00 3.34
N CYS A 28 2.19 -3.02 2.64
CA CYS A 28 2.24 -4.40 3.09
C CYS A 28 2.66 -5.28 1.88
N LEU A 29 3.67 -6.14 2.04
CA LEU A 29 4.04 -7.16 1.04
C LEU A 29 3.41 -8.50 1.42
N ARG A 30 2.25 -8.82 0.83
CA ARG A 30 1.39 -9.95 1.20
C ARG A 30 1.68 -11.20 0.36
N GLY A 31 1.49 -12.38 0.93
CA GLY A 31 1.69 -13.67 0.27
C GLY A 31 2.82 -14.48 0.89
N ILE A 32 2.75 -15.80 0.69
CA ILE A 32 3.72 -16.79 1.18
C ILE A 32 4.32 -17.49 -0.05
N GLY A 33 5.62 -17.78 0.00
CA GLY A 33 6.31 -18.52 -1.06
C GLY A 33 6.56 -17.67 -2.31
N LYS A 34 6.31 -18.23 -3.49
CA LYS A 34 6.86 -17.73 -4.77
C LYS A 34 6.22 -16.44 -5.32
N TYR A 35 5.13 -15.95 -4.73
CA TYR A 35 4.34 -14.87 -5.35
C TYR A 35 3.86 -13.79 -4.37
N PRO A 36 4.77 -13.12 -3.64
CA PRO A 36 4.40 -11.96 -2.85
C PRO A 36 3.83 -10.84 -3.74
N SER A 37 2.94 -10.04 -3.18
CA SER A 37 2.28 -8.91 -3.85
C SER A 37 2.30 -7.66 -2.97
N LEU A 38 2.51 -6.51 -3.61
CA LEU A 38 2.36 -5.22 -2.96
C LEU A 38 0.88 -4.93 -2.72
N SER A 39 0.55 -4.49 -1.51
CA SER A 39 -0.78 -4.07 -1.11
C SER A 39 -0.68 -2.85 -0.20
N ILE A 40 -1.62 -1.93 -0.39
CA ILE A 40 -1.80 -0.75 0.43
C ILE A 40 -3.18 -0.83 1.04
N ASP A 41 -3.29 -0.47 2.31
CA ASP A 41 -4.56 -0.45 3.02
C ASP A 41 -4.71 0.85 3.81
N ILE A 42 -5.91 1.38 3.90
CA ILE A 42 -6.32 2.37 4.91
C ILE A 42 -7.58 1.83 5.57
N ALA A 43 -7.60 1.72 6.90
CA ALA A 43 -8.77 1.29 7.65
C ALA A 43 -9.31 2.44 8.49
N SER A 44 -10.64 2.57 8.60
CA SER A 44 -11.27 3.58 9.44
C SER A 44 -12.67 3.14 9.88
N THR A 45 -13.15 3.71 10.98
CA THR A 45 -14.57 3.63 11.37
C THR A 45 -15.42 4.72 10.71
N ASN A 46 -14.80 5.65 10.01
CA ASN A 46 -15.48 6.62 9.17
C ASN A 46 -15.64 6.04 7.75
N GLU A 47 -16.86 5.66 7.39
CA GLU A 47 -17.14 5.09 6.06
C GLU A 47 -16.94 6.12 4.93
N ALA A 48 -17.28 7.39 5.18
CA ALA A 48 -17.23 8.44 4.17
C ALA A 48 -15.80 8.68 3.64
N ILE A 49 -14.78 8.63 4.52
CA ILE A 49 -13.39 8.78 4.07
C ILE A 49 -12.91 7.58 3.25
N ILE A 50 -13.38 6.37 3.58
CA ILE A 50 -13.05 5.14 2.85
C ILE A 50 -13.72 5.13 1.47
N LEU A 51 -14.98 5.57 1.38
CA LEU A 51 -15.67 5.79 0.10
C LEU A 51 -14.99 6.87 -0.74
N TRP A 52 -14.58 7.98 -0.12
CA TRP A 52 -13.86 9.05 -0.81
C TRP A 52 -12.55 8.56 -1.42
N LEU A 53 -11.77 7.73 -0.70
CA LEU A 53 -10.57 7.09 -1.24
C LEU A 53 -10.89 6.23 -2.46
N GLN A 54 -11.97 5.44 -2.41
CA GLN A 54 -12.36 4.59 -3.52
C GLN A 54 -12.77 5.40 -4.77
N VAL A 55 -13.60 6.42 -4.60
CA VAL A 55 -14.03 7.27 -5.71
C VAL A 55 -12.84 8.03 -6.33
N THR A 56 -11.92 8.49 -5.48
CA THR A 56 -10.76 9.29 -5.90
C THR A 56 -9.72 8.43 -6.61
N PHE A 57 -9.30 7.33 -5.98
CA PHE A 57 -8.12 6.53 -6.37
C PHE A 57 -8.46 5.11 -6.88
N GLY A 58 -9.72 4.71 -6.92
CA GLY A 58 -10.14 3.35 -7.32
C GLY A 58 -10.02 2.33 -6.18
N GLY A 59 -9.80 1.06 -6.49
CA GLY A 59 -9.61 0.01 -5.48
C GLY A 59 -10.89 -0.56 -4.86
N SER A 60 -10.69 -1.37 -3.81
CA SER A 60 -11.73 -2.17 -3.17
C SER A 60 -11.98 -1.75 -1.73
N ILE A 61 -13.24 -1.82 -1.29
CA ILE A 61 -13.64 -1.59 0.11
C ILE A 61 -14.07 -2.91 0.73
N TYR A 62 -13.60 -3.15 1.95
CA TYR A 62 -13.98 -4.28 2.78
C TYR A 62 -14.62 -3.77 4.06
N ARG A 63 -15.81 -4.26 4.40
CA ARG A 63 -16.50 -3.97 5.66
C ARG A 63 -16.24 -5.09 6.65
N TYR A 64 -15.93 -4.72 7.89
CA TYR A 64 -15.72 -5.62 9.01
C TYR A 64 -16.75 -5.31 10.09
N ASP A 65 -17.70 -6.23 10.26
CA ASP A 65 -18.67 -6.15 11.35
C ASP A 65 -18.03 -6.72 12.63
N ASN A 66 -17.81 -5.85 13.61
CA ASN A 66 -17.22 -6.21 14.90
C ASN A 66 -18.28 -6.75 15.89
N SER A 67 -19.37 -7.34 15.39
CA SER A 67 -20.59 -7.70 16.14
C SER A 67 -20.36 -8.71 17.27
N GLY A 68 -19.25 -9.45 17.26
CA GLY A 68 -18.87 -10.38 18.34
C GLY A 68 -18.09 -9.75 19.51
N ARG A 69 -17.80 -8.45 19.50
CA ARG A 69 -17.07 -7.76 20.58
C ARG A 69 -17.88 -6.57 21.09
N TYR A 70 -18.32 -6.64 22.34
CA TYR A 70 -19.09 -5.59 23.01
C TYR A 70 -18.45 -4.21 22.79
N ASN A 71 -19.26 -3.21 22.40
CA ASN A 71 -18.88 -1.81 22.16
C ASN A 71 -17.93 -1.50 20.99
N ARG A 72 -17.77 -2.37 19.99
CA ARG A 72 -16.99 -2.03 18.78
C ARG A 72 -17.88 -1.62 17.60
N LYS A 73 -17.63 -0.41 17.08
CA LYS A 73 -18.24 0.06 15.84
C LYS A 73 -17.75 -0.79 14.65
N PRO A 74 -18.56 -0.95 13.58
CA PRO A 74 -18.06 -1.46 12.31
C PRO A 74 -16.88 -0.63 11.80
N SER A 75 -16.03 -1.26 11.01
CA SER A 75 -14.89 -0.59 10.37
C SER A 75 -14.81 -0.98 8.89
N TRP A 76 -14.30 -0.07 8.08
CA TRP A 76 -14.12 -0.23 6.66
C TRP A 76 -12.64 -0.14 6.34
N LYS A 77 -12.22 -0.88 5.31
CA LYS A 77 -10.84 -0.86 4.82
C LYS A 77 -10.86 -0.65 3.33
N TRP A 78 -10.22 0.42 2.88
CA TRP A 78 -9.87 0.62 1.48
C TRP A 78 -8.56 -0.12 1.18
N SER A 79 -8.47 -0.78 0.02
CA SER A 79 -7.27 -1.51 -0.40
C SER A 79 -7.03 -1.39 -1.91
N ILE A 80 -5.76 -1.25 -2.28
CA ILE A 80 -5.25 -1.33 -3.66
C ILE A 80 -4.00 -2.20 -3.69
N GLY A 81 -3.70 -2.78 -4.86
CA GLY A 81 -2.61 -3.75 -4.99
C GLY A 81 -1.77 -3.58 -6.25
N SER A 82 -0.59 -4.22 -6.24
CA SER A 82 0.31 -4.35 -7.39
C SER A 82 0.63 -3.02 -8.07
N GLN A 83 0.19 -2.83 -9.33
CA GLN A 83 0.51 -1.64 -10.10
C GLN A 83 -0.24 -0.40 -9.59
N GLU A 84 -1.52 -0.53 -9.26
CA GLU A 84 -2.32 0.58 -8.72
C GLU A 84 -1.71 1.11 -7.42
N ALA A 85 -1.26 0.19 -6.55
CA ALA A 85 -0.54 0.55 -5.33
C ALA A 85 0.76 1.32 -5.63
N THR A 86 1.50 0.92 -6.66
CA THR A 86 2.75 1.59 -7.03
C THR A 86 2.50 3.00 -7.56
N ASP A 87 1.49 3.17 -8.40
CA ASP A 87 1.12 4.47 -8.96
C ASP A 87 0.65 5.42 -7.85
N PHE A 88 -0.17 4.91 -6.92
CA PHE A 88 -0.58 5.64 -5.72
C PHE A 88 0.60 6.07 -4.85
N LEU A 89 1.56 5.18 -4.55
CA LEU A 89 2.73 5.55 -3.73
C LEU A 89 3.58 6.61 -4.41
N ARG A 90 3.76 6.53 -5.74
CA ARG A 90 4.53 7.53 -6.50
C ARG A 90 3.88 8.92 -6.42
N LEU A 91 2.55 9.00 -6.48
CA LEU A 91 1.81 10.26 -6.34
C LEU A 91 2.00 10.87 -4.94
N LEU A 92 2.00 10.05 -3.89
CA LEU A 92 2.11 10.53 -2.51
C LEU A 92 3.55 10.76 -2.04
N LEU A 93 4.54 10.10 -2.65
CA LEU A 93 5.93 10.09 -2.19
C LEU A 93 6.53 11.47 -1.86
N PRO A 94 6.24 12.55 -2.63
CA PRO A 94 6.75 13.89 -2.30
C PRO A 94 6.19 14.47 -0.99
N PHE A 95 5.04 13.98 -0.53
CA PHE A 95 4.30 14.50 0.63
C PHE A 95 4.40 13.60 1.88
N LEU A 96 4.82 12.34 1.72
CA LEU A 96 4.96 11.38 2.82
C LEU A 96 6.10 11.74 3.77
N ARG A 97 5.88 11.52 5.07
CA ARG A 97 6.89 11.69 6.12
C ARG A 97 7.16 10.39 6.85
N ILE A 98 6.12 9.79 7.43
CA ILE A 98 6.27 8.63 8.32
C ILE A 98 6.44 7.35 7.51
N LYS A 99 5.62 7.16 6.47
CA LYS A 99 5.58 5.94 5.65
C LYS A 99 6.42 6.03 4.38
N LYS A 100 7.27 7.05 4.25
CA LYS A 100 8.15 7.22 3.09
C LYS A 100 9.08 6.02 2.87
N PRO A 101 9.78 5.46 3.88
CA PRO A 101 10.62 4.28 3.68
C PRO A 101 9.85 3.06 3.17
N GLN A 102 8.65 2.83 3.68
CA GLN A 102 7.77 1.75 3.25
C GLN A 102 7.28 1.98 1.82
N ALA A 103 6.96 3.23 1.45
CA ALA A 103 6.57 3.58 0.09
C ALA A 103 7.69 3.30 -0.92
N GLU A 104 8.92 3.73 -0.62
CA GLU A 104 10.10 3.49 -1.46
C GLU A 104 10.37 1.99 -1.62
N LEU A 105 10.36 1.22 -0.52
CA LEU A 105 10.54 -0.22 -0.54
C LEU A 105 9.45 -0.94 -1.37
N GLY A 106 8.19 -0.51 -1.23
CA GLY A 106 7.06 -1.04 -2.00
C GLY A 106 7.19 -0.79 -3.51
N ILE A 107 7.58 0.43 -3.91
CA ILE A 107 7.81 0.79 -5.32
C ILE A 107 8.97 -0.03 -5.90
N MET A 108 10.06 -0.18 -5.15
CA MET A 108 11.21 -0.98 -5.55
C MET A 108 10.81 -2.45 -5.75
N PHE A 109 10.02 -3.01 -4.82
CA PHE A 109 9.54 -4.38 -4.89
C PHE A 109 8.72 -4.64 -6.16
N GLN A 110 7.78 -3.74 -6.48
CA GLN A 110 6.95 -3.91 -7.68
C GLN A 110 7.79 -3.77 -8.97
N THR A 111 8.80 -2.90 -8.96
CA THR A 111 9.70 -2.71 -10.11
C THR A 111 10.49 -3.99 -10.40
N LEU A 112 11.08 -4.60 -9.36
CA LEU A 112 11.77 -5.89 -9.46
C LEU A 112 10.84 -6.98 -10.01
N LYS A 113 9.59 -7.01 -9.55
CA LYS A 113 8.60 -7.99 -10.01
C LYS A 113 8.16 -7.79 -11.47
N ARG A 114 8.10 -6.55 -11.97
CA ARG A 114 7.66 -6.24 -13.35
C ARG A 114 8.71 -6.53 -14.42
N GLY A 115 10.01 -6.46 -14.10
CA GLY A 115 11.07 -6.89 -15.02
C GLY A 115 10.93 -8.34 -15.52
N ARG A 116 10.05 -9.14 -14.88
CA ARG A 116 9.70 -10.52 -15.22
C ARG A 116 8.65 -10.68 -16.33
N HIS A 117 7.93 -9.62 -16.70
CA HIS A 117 6.71 -9.75 -17.52
C HIS A 117 6.94 -10.27 -18.95
N GLU A 118 8.20 -10.47 -19.35
CA GLU A 118 8.57 -11.01 -20.65
C GLU A 118 8.32 -12.53 -20.78
N ASN A 119 8.32 -13.33 -19.69
CA ASN A 119 8.00 -14.77 -19.77
C ASN A 119 7.43 -15.37 -18.46
N HIS A 120 6.10 -15.49 -18.35
CA HIS A 120 5.39 -16.05 -17.18
C HIS A 120 5.60 -17.55 -16.93
N ARG A 121 6.27 -18.26 -17.84
CA ARG A 121 6.43 -19.73 -17.79
C ARG A 121 7.68 -20.18 -17.04
N GLU A 122 8.63 -19.28 -16.80
CA GLU A 122 9.87 -19.64 -16.12
C GLU A 122 9.77 -19.43 -14.60
N PRO A 123 10.32 -20.37 -13.79
CA PRO A 123 10.48 -20.17 -12.37
C PRO A 123 11.23 -18.87 -12.07
N LEU A 124 10.91 -18.25 -10.93
CA LEU A 124 11.71 -17.14 -10.42
C LEU A 124 13.15 -17.61 -10.22
N SER A 125 14.15 -16.83 -10.66
CA SER A 125 15.54 -17.14 -10.31
C SER A 125 15.70 -17.11 -8.79
N GLU A 126 16.60 -17.94 -8.27
CA GLU A 126 16.89 -18.04 -6.84
C GLU A 126 17.20 -16.64 -6.25
N ASP A 127 18.03 -15.86 -6.95
CA ASP A 127 18.45 -14.51 -6.52
C ASP A 127 17.26 -13.55 -6.36
N VAL A 128 16.30 -13.58 -7.29
CA VAL A 128 15.13 -12.70 -7.19
C VAL A 128 14.18 -13.19 -6.09
N ALA A 129 14.08 -14.51 -5.86
CA ALA A 129 13.30 -15.06 -4.76
C ALA A 129 13.89 -14.64 -3.40
N ILE A 130 15.22 -14.69 -3.26
CA ILE A 130 15.95 -14.23 -2.08
C ILE A 130 15.71 -12.74 -1.86
N ALA A 131 15.92 -11.90 -2.89
CA ALA A 131 15.71 -10.46 -2.80
C ALA A 131 14.26 -10.10 -2.41
N GLN A 132 13.26 -10.77 -2.99
CA GLN A 132 11.85 -10.55 -2.63
C GLN A 132 11.58 -10.91 -1.16
N LYS A 133 12.18 -12.00 -0.65
CA LYS A 133 12.04 -12.43 0.74
C LYS A 133 12.68 -11.41 1.69
N GLU A 134 13.88 -10.96 1.41
CA GLU A 134 14.58 -9.92 2.20
C GLU A 134 13.75 -8.62 2.26
N MET A 135 13.18 -8.19 1.13
CA MET A 135 12.29 -7.02 1.09
C MET A 135 11.02 -7.22 1.92
N GLN A 136 10.46 -8.43 1.96
CA GLN A 136 9.33 -8.72 2.85
C GLN A 136 9.72 -8.64 4.32
N GLU A 137 10.91 -9.11 4.69
CA GLU A 137 11.44 -9.02 6.06
C GLU A 137 11.67 -7.55 6.45
N MET A 138 12.37 -6.78 5.62
CA MET A 138 12.53 -5.33 5.80
C MET A 138 11.18 -4.61 5.93
N MET A 139 10.19 -4.93 5.09
CA MET A 139 8.87 -4.34 5.17
C MET A 139 8.17 -4.68 6.50
N ARG A 140 8.35 -5.90 7.01
CA ARG A 140 7.79 -6.30 8.32
C ARG A 140 8.47 -5.53 9.45
N GLU A 141 9.78 -5.34 9.39
CA GLU A 141 10.53 -4.54 10.36
C GLU A 141 10.04 -3.09 10.38
N LEU A 142 9.93 -2.45 9.21
CA LEU A 142 9.41 -1.08 9.07
C LEU A 142 7.96 -0.92 9.57
N ASN A 143 7.16 -1.99 9.54
CA ASN A 143 5.78 -2.00 10.04
C ASN A 143 5.67 -2.42 11.52
N SER A 144 6.72 -3.01 12.09
CA SER A 144 6.79 -3.29 13.52
C SER A 144 7.07 -1.99 14.29
N ARG A 145 6.36 -1.75 15.40
CA ARG A 145 6.23 -0.44 16.06
C ARG A 145 7.58 0.26 16.35
N GLY A 146 7.67 1.52 15.91
CA GLY A 146 8.41 2.63 16.53
C GLY A 146 9.89 2.38 16.84
N VAL A 147 10.76 2.49 15.83
CA VAL A 147 12.13 2.96 16.10
C VAL A 147 11.95 4.39 16.63
N SER A 148 12.04 4.52 17.96
CA SER A 148 12.03 5.78 18.67
C SER A 148 13.10 6.68 18.05
N TYR A 149 12.69 7.71 17.30
CA TYR A 149 13.54 8.88 17.12
C TYR A 149 13.91 9.33 18.53
N GLY A 150 15.21 9.40 18.79
CA GLY A 150 15.79 9.51 20.13
C GLY A 150 15.08 10.51 21.02
N ARG A 151 14.79 10.09 22.24
CA ARG A 151 14.70 11.02 23.37
C ARG A 151 16.06 11.72 23.48
N ASN A 152 16.11 12.97 23.06
CA ASN A 152 17.07 13.94 23.59
C ASN A 152 16.41 14.67 24.75
#